data_AF-A0A182NUX4-F1
#
_entry.id   AF-A0A182NUX4-F1
#
_cell.length_a   1.000
_cell.length_b   1.000
_cell.length_c   1.000
_cell.angle_alpha   90.00
_cell.angle_beta   90.00
_cell.angle_gamma   90.00
#
_symmetry.space_group_name_H-M   'P 1'
#
loop_
_entity.id
_entity.type
_entity.pdbx_description
1 polymer ?
#
loop_
_entity_poly.entity_id
_entity_poly.type
_entity_poly.pdbx_seq_one_letter_code
_entity_poly.pdbx_strand_id
1 'polypeptide(L)'
;MRRLDVFSVEGVEGRSIELQCPITVPLSQVYMVLWFKDNAGIPLYSVRLQRVAIDENLKRHDQGVYRCRIDFRTIQTQTYRYNLSVIVLPEQPVVLDRWGRHINGTKLGPKEEGDDVVITCRVSGGRPQPEVRWLINGVIVDDQYEQNSGDVIENRLLWPTIQRSDLNAIFTCQTMNTKLVEPKETSYVLDMHLKPLTIKVINPPNTLVADKRYEIMCQSAGSRPNAIITWYKGKRQMRRTKDEVLDHNTTTSTLSFAPTTEDDGKTLTCRAENPNVNGLFLETDWKMNVVYPPMVTIQLGPTLVVDDIKEGDDVYFECHVRANPDWKKLQWFHNDILLQYNGSARIIQSGQSLVLQKVTKQSAGYYACSAINAEGETVSDQQHLRVKRKC
;
A
#
# COMPACT_ATOMS: atom_id res chain seq x y z
N MET A 1 -25.65 -64.46 -28.79
CA MET A 1 -26.04 -63.54 -27.69
C MET A 1 -25.58 -62.13 -28.07
N ARG A 2 -26.48 -61.24 -28.50
CA ARG A 2 -26.13 -59.82 -28.66
C ARG A 2 -25.98 -59.22 -27.27
N ARG A 3 -24.85 -58.56 -27.01
CA ARG A 3 -24.59 -57.79 -25.79
C ARG A 3 -25.74 -56.77 -25.67
N LEU A 4 -26.52 -56.85 -24.60
CA LEU A 4 -27.52 -55.81 -24.31
C LEU A 4 -26.74 -54.58 -23.87
N ASP A 5 -26.72 -53.55 -24.70
CA ASP A 5 -26.11 -52.27 -24.32
C ASP A 5 -26.87 -51.70 -23.12
N VAL A 6 -26.14 -51.47 -22.02
CA VAL A 6 -26.65 -50.83 -20.80
C VAL A 6 -26.12 -49.40 -20.81
N PHE A 7 -27.00 -48.43 -20.95
CA PHE A 7 -26.65 -47.01 -20.87
C PHE A 7 -26.49 -46.60 -19.42
N SER A 8 -25.45 -45.83 -19.08
CA SER A 8 -25.32 -45.23 -17.74
C SER A 8 -25.92 -43.84 -17.78
N VAL A 9 -26.81 -43.54 -16.83
CA VAL A 9 -27.47 -42.24 -16.72
C VAL A 9 -27.35 -41.73 -15.30
N GLU A 10 -27.03 -40.46 -15.17
CA GLU A 10 -26.91 -39.78 -13.88
C GLU A 10 -28.00 -38.72 -13.75
N GLY A 11 -28.68 -38.70 -12.61
CA GLY A 11 -29.67 -37.68 -12.27
C GLY A 11 -29.36 -37.03 -10.94
N VAL A 12 -29.64 -35.74 -10.81
CA VAL A 12 -29.39 -34.99 -9.57
C VAL A 12 -30.64 -35.06 -8.68
N GLU A 13 -30.45 -35.44 -7.41
CA GLU A 13 -31.52 -35.46 -6.41
C GLU A 13 -32.24 -34.11 -6.36
N GLY A 14 -33.58 -34.15 -6.38
CA GLY A 14 -34.40 -32.93 -6.41
C GLY A 14 -34.70 -32.37 -7.80
N ARG A 15 -34.10 -32.90 -8.88
CA ARG A 15 -34.37 -32.48 -10.27
C ARG A 15 -35.21 -33.52 -11.00
N SER A 16 -35.84 -33.09 -12.10
CA SER A 16 -36.53 -34.00 -13.00
C SER A 16 -35.54 -34.75 -13.89
N ILE A 17 -35.87 -35.99 -14.26
CA ILE A 17 -35.10 -36.76 -15.22
C ILE A 17 -36.00 -37.50 -16.19
N GLU A 18 -35.65 -37.40 -17.47
CA GLU A 18 -36.31 -38.12 -18.55
C GLU A 18 -35.36 -39.13 -19.19
N LEU A 19 -35.83 -40.37 -19.38
CA LEU A 19 -35.12 -41.38 -20.16
C LEU A 19 -35.74 -41.47 -21.55
N GLN A 20 -34.91 -41.46 -22.59
CA GLN A 20 -35.34 -41.54 -23.98
C GLN A 20 -34.95 -42.89 -24.60
N CYS A 21 -35.93 -43.59 -25.17
CA CYS A 21 -35.70 -44.85 -25.84
C CYS A 21 -35.16 -44.60 -27.28
N PRO A 22 -34.08 -45.28 -27.71
CA PRO A 22 -33.46 -45.07 -29.01
C PRO A 22 -34.28 -45.75 -30.12
N ILE A 23 -35.36 -45.11 -30.53
CA ILE A 23 -36.16 -45.53 -31.68
C ILE A 23 -35.49 -44.99 -32.95
N THR A 24 -34.97 -45.88 -33.80
CA THR A 24 -34.27 -45.53 -35.05
C THR A 24 -35.10 -45.73 -36.32
N VAL A 25 -36.31 -46.27 -36.20
CA VAL A 25 -37.25 -46.51 -37.30
C VAL A 25 -38.42 -45.52 -37.25
N PRO A 26 -39.17 -45.32 -38.36
CA PRO A 26 -40.36 -44.46 -38.34
C PRO A 26 -41.36 -44.89 -37.26
N LEU A 27 -41.91 -43.91 -36.52
CA LEU A 27 -42.90 -44.16 -35.45
C LEU A 27 -44.14 -44.91 -35.94
N SER A 28 -44.45 -44.87 -37.25
CA SER A 28 -45.52 -45.66 -37.88
C SER A 28 -45.32 -47.19 -37.77
N GLN A 29 -44.06 -47.65 -37.66
CA GLN A 29 -43.72 -49.07 -37.50
C GLN A 29 -43.75 -49.53 -36.04
N VAL A 30 -43.76 -48.59 -35.09
CA VAL A 30 -43.80 -48.87 -33.65
C VAL A 30 -45.24 -49.22 -33.24
N TYR A 31 -45.41 -50.37 -32.60
CA TYR A 31 -46.69 -50.77 -32.02
C TYR A 31 -46.88 -50.12 -30.65
N MET A 32 -45.93 -50.35 -29.73
CA MET A 32 -45.95 -49.82 -28.36
C MET A 32 -44.54 -49.71 -27.76
N VAL A 33 -44.37 -48.77 -26.83
CA VAL A 33 -43.16 -48.59 -26.02
C VAL A 33 -43.54 -48.79 -24.56
N LEU A 34 -42.81 -49.64 -23.85
CA LEU A 34 -43.05 -50.00 -22.46
C LEU A 34 -41.79 -49.79 -21.64
N TRP A 35 -41.92 -49.21 -20.45
CA TRP A 35 -40.80 -49.10 -19.52
C TRP A 35 -41.06 -49.80 -18.22
N PHE A 36 -39.99 -50.27 -17.61
CA PHE A 36 -40.04 -51.01 -16.35
C PHE A 36 -38.85 -50.57 -15.50
N LYS A 37 -39.05 -50.53 -14.18
CA LYS A 37 -37.99 -50.38 -13.19
C LYS A 37 -37.63 -51.78 -12.65
N ASP A 38 -36.35 -52.06 -12.55
CA ASP A 38 -35.79 -53.32 -12.06
C ASP A 38 -36.35 -54.55 -12.79
N ASN A 39 -36.52 -55.67 -12.08
CA ASN A 39 -37.13 -56.90 -12.60
C ASN A 39 -38.66 -56.90 -12.51
N ALA A 40 -39.30 -55.74 -12.32
CA ALA A 40 -40.75 -55.67 -12.25
C ALA A 40 -41.40 -56.19 -13.55
N GLY A 41 -42.41 -57.04 -13.40
CA GLY A 41 -43.19 -57.59 -14.52
C GLY A 41 -44.24 -56.62 -15.07
N ILE A 42 -44.57 -55.57 -14.31
CA ILE A 42 -45.60 -54.58 -14.65
C ILE A 42 -44.91 -53.32 -15.21
N PRO A 43 -45.32 -52.80 -16.38
CA PRO A 43 -44.74 -51.59 -16.94
C PRO A 43 -45.13 -50.35 -16.12
N LEU A 44 -44.18 -49.43 -15.94
CA LEU A 44 -44.40 -48.10 -15.34
C LEU A 44 -45.39 -47.27 -16.16
N TYR A 45 -45.43 -47.48 -17.48
CA TYR A 45 -46.37 -46.82 -18.38
C TYR A 45 -46.49 -47.57 -19.73
N SER A 46 -47.56 -47.30 -20.48
CA SER A 46 -47.80 -47.86 -21.82
C SER A 46 -48.33 -46.82 -22.82
N VAL A 47 -47.45 -46.08 -23.49
CA VAL A 47 -47.85 -45.09 -24.53
C VAL A 47 -46.77 -45.03 -25.62
N ARG A 48 -47.11 -44.66 -26.87
CA ARG A 48 -46.18 -44.38 -28.00
C ARG A 48 -45.21 -43.21 -27.76
N LEU A 49 -45.00 -42.78 -26.53
CA LEU A 49 -44.05 -41.71 -26.21
C LEU A 49 -42.64 -42.29 -26.17
N GLN A 50 -41.73 -41.65 -26.92
CA GLN A 50 -40.32 -42.04 -26.99
C GLN A 50 -39.56 -41.72 -25.68
N ARG A 51 -40.12 -40.87 -24.82
CA ARG A 51 -39.54 -40.39 -23.56
C ARG A 51 -40.41 -40.76 -22.37
N VAL A 52 -39.78 -41.00 -21.22
CA VAL A 52 -40.44 -41.10 -19.91
C VAL A 52 -39.81 -40.18 -18.90
N ALA A 53 -40.64 -39.39 -18.24
CA ALA A 53 -40.29 -38.77 -16.97
C ALA A 53 -40.30 -39.83 -15.86
N ILE A 54 -39.15 -40.08 -15.24
CA ILE A 54 -39.03 -41.08 -14.16
C ILE A 54 -39.61 -40.52 -12.86
N ASP A 55 -39.23 -39.30 -12.54
CA ASP A 55 -39.78 -38.50 -11.44
C ASP A 55 -39.53 -37.02 -11.77
N GLU A 56 -40.45 -36.14 -11.35
CA GLU A 56 -40.26 -34.69 -11.41
C GLU A 56 -39.32 -34.20 -10.28
N ASN A 57 -39.18 -34.98 -9.21
CA ASN A 57 -38.37 -34.71 -8.03
C ASN A 57 -37.59 -35.96 -7.61
N LEU A 58 -36.55 -36.29 -8.38
CA LEU A 58 -35.78 -37.52 -8.22
C LEU A 58 -35.28 -37.73 -6.78
N LYS A 59 -35.53 -38.93 -6.23
CA LYS A 59 -35.08 -39.35 -4.90
C LYS A 59 -34.06 -40.48 -5.00
N ARG A 60 -33.29 -40.71 -3.93
CA ARG A 60 -32.31 -41.81 -3.86
C ARG A 60 -32.90 -43.18 -4.17
N HIS A 61 -34.14 -43.45 -3.79
CA HIS A 61 -34.78 -44.74 -4.07
C HIS A 61 -35.15 -44.95 -5.54
N ASP A 62 -35.05 -43.92 -6.38
CA ASP A 62 -35.28 -44.01 -7.83
C ASP A 62 -34.06 -44.55 -8.58
N GLN A 63 -32.91 -44.62 -7.93
CA GLN A 63 -31.76 -45.35 -8.43
C GLN A 63 -32.13 -46.81 -8.74
N GLY A 64 -31.68 -47.31 -9.88
CA GLY A 64 -31.98 -48.67 -10.31
C GLY A 64 -31.81 -48.89 -11.81
N VAL A 65 -32.18 -50.09 -12.27
CA VAL A 65 -32.06 -50.45 -13.68
C VAL A 65 -33.40 -50.28 -14.37
N TYR A 66 -33.49 -49.34 -15.31
CA TYR A 66 -34.68 -49.11 -16.11
C TYR A 66 -34.55 -49.85 -17.44
N ARG A 67 -35.61 -50.50 -17.91
CA ARG A 67 -35.65 -51.14 -19.23
C ARG A 67 -36.73 -50.53 -20.10
N CYS A 68 -36.37 -50.11 -21.29
CA CYS A 68 -37.32 -49.77 -22.36
C CYS A 68 -37.46 -50.96 -23.30
N ARG A 69 -38.68 -51.41 -23.55
CA ARG A 69 -39.04 -52.41 -24.55
C ARG A 69 -39.86 -51.76 -25.65
N ILE A 70 -39.41 -51.90 -26.89
CA ILE A 70 -40.13 -51.42 -28.09
C ILE A 70 -40.66 -52.63 -28.84
N ASP A 71 -41.97 -52.73 -28.96
CA ASP A 71 -42.62 -53.73 -29.81
C ASP A 71 -43.00 -53.08 -31.14
N PHE A 72 -42.66 -53.75 -32.24
CA PHE A 72 -42.93 -53.29 -33.59
C PHE A 72 -44.03 -54.13 -34.24
N ARG A 73 -44.68 -53.59 -35.26
CA ARG A 73 -45.76 -54.29 -35.97
C ARG A 73 -45.27 -55.46 -36.82
N THR A 74 -44.07 -55.36 -37.38
CA THR A 74 -43.57 -56.27 -38.42
C THR A 74 -42.13 -56.74 -38.21
N ILE A 75 -41.40 -56.19 -37.23
CA ILE A 75 -40.02 -56.56 -36.91
C ILE A 75 -39.89 -57.01 -35.44
N GLN A 76 -38.75 -57.60 -35.08
CA GLN A 76 -38.50 -58.11 -33.73
C GLN A 76 -38.47 -57.00 -32.68
N THR A 77 -39.03 -57.29 -31.51
CA THR A 77 -38.95 -56.45 -30.31
C THR A 77 -37.50 -56.10 -29.98
N GLN A 78 -37.28 -54.82 -29.64
CA GLN A 78 -35.99 -54.34 -29.15
C GLN A 78 -36.10 -53.98 -27.67
N THR A 79 -35.01 -54.13 -26.93
CA THR A 79 -34.96 -53.80 -25.50
C THR A 79 -33.63 -53.13 -25.17
N TYR A 80 -33.72 -52.04 -24.42
CA TYR A 80 -32.60 -51.23 -23.97
C TYR A 80 -32.65 -51.09 -22.46
N ARG A 81 -31.48 -51.09 -21.81
CA ARG A 81 -31.37 -50.97 -20.36
C ARG A 81 -30.61 -49.69 -20.01
N TYR A 82 -31.00 -49.06 -18.92
CA TYR A 82 -30.41 -47.85 -18.37
C TYR A 82 -30.10 -48.11 -16.90
N ASN A 83 -28.87 -47.86 -16.47
CA ASN A 83 -28.50 -47.84 -15.08
C ASN A 83 -28.57 -46.39 -14.59
N LEU A 84 -29.64 -46.04 -13.87
CA LEU A 84 -29.83 -44.71 -13.31
C LEU A 84 -29.13 -44.62 -11.95
N SER A 85 -28.13 -43.75 -11.83
CA SER A 85 -27.50 -43.40 -10.56
C SER A 85 -27.97 -42.02 -10.09
N VAL A 86 -28.28 -41.88 -8.80
CA VAL A 86 -28.77 -40.63 -8.22
C VAL A 86 -27.62 -39.90 -7.52
N ILE A 87 -27.37 -38.67 -7.95
CA ILE A 87 -26.34 -37.80 -7.41
C ILE A 87 -26.93 -36.93 -6.31
N VAL A 88 -26.33 -37.02 -5.13
CA VAL A 88 -26.63 -36.16 -3.98
C VAL A 88 -25.56 -35.08 -3.96
N LEU A 89 -25.95 -33.80 -4.02
CA LEU A 89 -24.98 -32.71 -3.96
C LEU A 89 -24.42 -32.55 -2.54
N PRO A 90 -23.14 -32.15 -2.39
CA PRO A 90 -22.58 -31.83 -1.07
C PRO A 90 -23.21 -30.57 -0.48
N GLU A 91 -22.97 -30.32 0.81
CA GLU A 91 -23.33 -29.04 1.46
C GLU A 91 -22.45 -27.89 0.95
N GLN A 92 -22.80 -26.65 1.33
CA GLN A 92 -22.00 -25.47 0.97
C GLN A 92 -20.63 -25.54 1.68
N PRO A 93 -19.50 -25.32 0.97
CA PRO A 93 -18.18 -25.33 1.60
C PRO A 93 -18.07 -24.26 2.69
N VAL A 94 -17.56 -24.66 3.85
CA VAL A 94 -17.27 -23.77 4.98
C VAL A 94 -15.77 -23.58 5.08
N VAL A 95 -15.32 -22.33 5.18
CA VAL A 95 -13.90 -22.03 5.37
C VAL A 95 -13.61 -21.68 6.82
N LEU A 96 -12.57 -22.31 7.34
CA LEU A 96 -12.09 -22.18 8.70
C LEU A 96 -10.72 -21.51 8.72
N ASP A 97 -10.46 -20.71 9.76
CA ASP A 97 -9.15 -20.14 10.03
C ASP A 97 -8.15 -21.18 10.54
N ARG A 98 -6.93 -20.74 10.82
CA ARG A 98 -5.84 -21.59 11.33
C ARG A 98 -6.15 -22.28 12.66
N TRP A 99 -7.16 -21.83 13.41
CA TRP A 99 -7.60 -22.38 14.69
C TRP A 99 -8.91 -23.17 14.56
N GLY A 100 -9.40 -23.41 13.34
CA GLY A 100 -10.62 -24.16 13.07
C GLY A 100 -11.91 -23.37 13.30
N ARG A 101 -11.85 -22.03 13.38
CA ARG A 101 -13.04 -21.18 13.58
C ARG A 101 -13.58 -20.72 12.23
N HIS A 102 -14.89 -20.57 12.13
CA HIS A 102 -15.53 -20.08 10.90
C HIS A 102 -15.07 -18.64 10.61
N ILE A 103 -14.68 -18.39 9.37
CA ILE A 103 -14.33 -17.03 8.93
C ILE A 103 -15.62 -16.29 8.58
N ASN A 104 -15.98 -15.33 9.42
CA ASN A 104 -17.16 -14.49 9.20
C ASN A 104 -16.86 -13.40 8.15
N GLY A 105 -17.81 -13.18 7.24
CA GLY A 105 -17.69 -12.17 6.18
C GLY A 105 -16.98 -12.68 4.93
N THR A 106 -16.39 -11.76 4.16
CA THR A 106 -15.82 -12.03 2.83
C THR A 106 -14.35 -11.64 2.72
N LYS A 107 -13.68 -11.33 3.84
CA LYS A 107 -12.29 -10.87 3.85
C LYS A 107 -11.37 -11.79 4.66
N LEU A 108 -10.14 -11.99 4.16
CA LEU A 108 -9.04 -12.59 4.92
C LEU A 108 -8.08 -11.48 5.34
N GLY A 109 -8.01 -11.16 6.63
CA GLY A 109 -7.10 -10.13 7.14
C GLY A 109 -7.83 -9.04 7.95
N PRO A 110 -7.19 -7.87 8.15
CA PRO A 110 -5.98 -7.41 7.45
C PRO A 110 -4.69 -8.21 7.77
N LYS A 111 -3.81 -8.36 6.79
CA LYS A 111 -2.48 -9.01 6.87
C LYS A 111 -1.34 -8.07 6.47
N GLU A 112 -0.13 -8.36 6.89
CA GLU A 112 1.07 -7.58 6.51
C GLU A 112 1.93 -8.33 5.48
N GLU A 113 2.77 -7.61 4.73
CA GLU A 113 3.71 -8.25 3.80
C GLU A 113 4.65 -9.22 4.54
N GLY A 114 4.76 -10.44 4.05
CA GLY A 114 5.53 -11.51 4.69
C GLY A 114 4.73 -12.40 5.66
N ASP A 115 3.48 -12.06 5.96
CA ASP A 115 2.57 -12.97 6.70
C ASP A 115 2.26 -14.24 5.90
N ASP A 116 1.75 -15.25 6.59
CA ASP A 116 1.17 -16.45 5.97
C ASP A 116 -0.36 -16.47 6.11
N VAL A 117 -1.03 -17.04 5.11
CA VAL A 117 -2.47 -17.37 5.14
C VAL A 117 -2.62 -18.87 5.33
N VAL A 118 -3.33 -19.26 6.39
CA VAL A 118 -3.66 -20.66 6.69
C VAL A 118 -5.17 -20.78 6.86
N ILE A 119 -5.79 -21.50 5.93
CA ILE A 119 -7.24 -21.68 5.88
C ILE A 119 -7.57 -23.13 5.55
N THR A 120 -8.71 -23.62 6.05
CA THR A 120 -9.17 -24.99 5.81
C THR A 120 -10.56 -24.95 5.22
N CYS A 121 -10.75 -25.58 4.07
CA CYS A 121 -12.08 -25.77 3.52
C CYS A 121 -12.64 -27.09 4.02
N ARG A 122 -13.86 -27.06 4.55
CA ARG A 122 -14.59 -28.21 5.04
C ARG A 122 -15.90 -28.36 4.28
N VAL A 123 -16.15 -29.57 3.79
CA VAL A 123 -17.37 -29.93 3.04
C VAL A 123 -17.97 -31.20 3.64
N SER A 124 -19.28 -31.21 3.81
CA SER A 124 -20.07 -32.35 4.32
C SER A 124 -20.98 -32.93 3.24
N GLY A 125 -21.12 -34.26 3.23
CA GLY A 125 -22.03 -34.98 2.36
C GLY A 125 -21.58 -35.05 0.90
N GLY A 126 -22.54 -35.39 0.04
CA GLY A 126 -22.31 -35.60 -1.39
C GLY A 126 -22.13 -37.08 -1.75
N ARG A 127 -22.82 -37.52 -2.79
CA ARG A 127 -22.68 -38.86 -3.39
C ARG A 127 -22.78 -38.73 -4.91
N PRO A 128 -21.77 -39.12 -5.70
CA PRO A 128 -20.45 -39.60 -5.30
C PRO A 128 -19.69 -38.62 -4.40
N GLN A 129 -18.60 -39.10 -3.78
CA GLN A 129 -17.76 -38.28 -2.92
C GLN A 129 -17.25 -37.04 -3.68
N PRO A 130 -17.41 -35.82 -3.14
CA PRO A 130 -16.96 -34.61 -3.81
C PRO A 130 -15.44 -34.44 -3.77
N GLU A 131 -14.92 -33.78 -4.79
CA GLU A 131 -13.58 -33.19 -4.78
C GLU A 131 -13.63 -31.83 -4.07
N VAL A 132 -12.58 -31.50 -3.31
CA VAL A 132 -12.43 -30.21 -2.62
C VAL A 132 -11.08 -29.60 -2.98
N ARG A 133 -11.11 -28.39 -3.53
CA ARG A 133 -9.91 -27.71 -4.02
C ARG A 133 -9.91 -26.22 -3.70
N TRP A 134 -8.71 -25.66 -3.65
CA TRP A 134 -8.49 -24.23 -3.54
C TRP A 134 -8.14 -23.63 -4.88
N LEU A 135 -8.79 -22.50 -5.16
CA LEU A 135 -8.47 -21.63 -6.27
C LEU A 135 -8.02 -20.27 -5.73
N ILE A 136 -6.95 -19.71 -6.30
CA ILE A 136 -6.56 -18.33 -6.10
C ILE A 136 -6.72 -17.60 -7.42
N ASN A 137 -7.54 -16.54 -7.44
CA ASN A 137 -7.87 -15.78 -8.65
C ASN A 137 -8.39 -16.67 -9.79
N GLY A 138 -9.14 -17.72 -9.45
CA GLY A 138 -9.71 -18.69 -10.41
C GLY A 138 -8.73 -19.77 -10.89
N VAL A 139 -7.47 -19.77 -10.43
CA VAL A 139 -6.48 -20.80 -10.75
C VAL A 139 -6.40 -21.81 -9.61
N ILE A 140 -6.48 -23.11 -9.92
CA ILE A 140 -6.32 -24.18 -8.93
C ILE A 140 -4.89 -24.14 -8.39
N VAL A 141 -4.74 -23.99 -7.07
CA VAL A 141 -3.45 -23.97 -6.39
C VAL A 141 -3.22 -25.19 -5.50
N ASP A 142 -4.30 -25.83 -5.08
CA ASP A 142 -4.25 -27.04 -4.26
C ASP A 142 -5.51 -27.88 -4.48
N ASP A 143 -5.32 -29.16 -4.76
CA ASP A 143 -6.37 -30.16 -4.95
C ASP A 143 -6.19 -31.37 -4.03
N GLN A 144 -5.26 -31.29 -3.07
CA GLN A 144 -4.99 -32.35 -2.11
C GLN A 144 -5.96 -32.22 -0.92
N TYR A 145 -6.87 -33.19 -0.79
CA TYR A 145 -7.85 -33.22 0.28
C TYR A 145 -7.77 -34.51 1.10
N GLU A 146 -8.10 -34.39 2.37
CA GLU A 146 -8.13 -35.51 3.31
C GLU A 146 -9.58 -35.82 3.66
N GLN A 147 -9.88 -37.12 3.72
CA GLN A 147 -11.16 -37.61 4.21
C GLN A 147 -11.02 -37.96 5.69
N ASN A 148 -11.73 -37.22 6.53
CA ASN A 148 -11.81 -37.53 7.95
C ASN A 148 -12.85 -38.62 8.20
N SER A 149 -12.92 -39.13 9.44
CA SER A 149 -13.94 -40.12 9.82
C SER A 149 -15.35 -39.57 9.61
N GLY A 150 -16.09 -40.09 8.63
CA GLY A 150 -17.47 -39.71 8.30
C GLY A 150 -17.66 -39.23 6.85
N ASP A 151 -18.75 -38.48 6.62
CA ASP A 151 -19.09 -37.83 5.34
C ASP A 151 -18.44 -36.42 5.22
N VAL A 152 -17.25 -36.21 5.80
CA VAL A 152 -16.58 -34.89 5.85
C VAL A 152 -15.23 -34.93 5.14
N ILE A 153 -15.02 -33.98 4.23
CA ILE A 153 -13.78 -33.81 3.46
C ILE A 153 -13.19 -32.44 3.78
N GLU A 154 -11.89 -32.41 3.98
CA GLU A 154 -11.16 -31.18 4.27
C GLU A 154 -9.99 -30.96 3.31
N ASN A 155 -9.74 -29.71 2.95
CA ASN A 155 -8.55 -29.29 2.23
C ASN A 155 -7.93 -28.08 2.95
N ARG A 156 -6.71 -28.26 3.49
CA ARG A 156 -6.01 -27.23 4.28
C ARG A 156 -4.90 -26.58 3.47
N LEU A 157 -5.09 -25.31 3.15
CA LEU A 157 -4.13 -24.50 2.40
C LEU A 157 -3.20 -23.72 3.34
N LEU A 158 -1.90 -23.78 3.06
CA LEU A 158 -0.88 -22.85 3.54
C LEU A 158 -0.38 -22.03 2.35
N TRP A 159 -0.61 -20.73 2.37
CA TRP A 159 -0.08 -19.77 1.39
C TRP A 159 0.95 -18.87 2.08
N PRO A 160 2.25 -19.13 1.90
CA PRO A 160 3.30 -18.49 2.69
C PRO A 160 3.79 -17.17 2.08
N THR A 161 4.34 -16.29 2.93
CA THR A 161 5.10 -15.09 2.54
C THR A 161 4.36 -14.17 1.57
N ILE A 162 3.16 -13.73 1.96
CA ILE A 162 2.31 -12.92 1.09
C ILE A 162 3.01 -11.63 0.65
N GLN A 163 2.82 -11.30 -0.61
CA GLN A 163 3.39 -10.12 -1.24
C GLN A 163 2.32 -9.05 -1.44
N ARG A 164 2.72 -7.79 -1.61
CA ARG A 164 1.79 -6.70 -1.97
C ARG A 164 0.96 -6.99 -3.24
N SER A 165 1.48 -7.78 -4.18
CA SER A 165 0.73 -8.19 -5.38
C SER A 165 -0.47 -9.08 -5.06
N ASP A 166 -0.49 -9.71 -3.88
CA ASP A 166 -1.58 -10.57 -3.43
C ASP A 166 -2.75 -9.76 -2.85
N LEU A 167 -2.61 -8.44 -2.72
CA LEU A 167 -3.71 -7.58 -2.29
C LEU A 167 -4.93 -7.81 -3.20
N ASN A 168 -6.08 -8.05 -2.57
CA ASN A 168 -7.34 -8.40 -3.23
C ASN A 168 -7.35 -9.74 -3.96
N ALA A 169 -6.34 -10.61 -3.76
CA ALA A 169 -6.39 -11.98 -4.25
C ALA A 169 -7.62 -12.69 -3.67
N ILE A 170 -8.32 -13.43 -4.53
CA ILE A 170 -9.56 -14.12 -4.17
C ILE A 170 -9.25 -15.58 -3.90
N PHE A 171 -9.36 -15.98 -2.65
CA PHE A 171 -9.25 -17.36 -2.18
C PHE A 171 -10.62 -18.02 -2.23
N THR A 172 -10.80 -18.97 -3.13
CA THR A 172 -12.05 -19.69 -3.33
C THR A 172 -11.87 -21.15 -2.96
N CYS A 173 -12.63 -21.64 -1.99
CA CYS A 173 -12.83 -23.06 -1.87
C CYS A 173 -13.94 -23.49 -2.82
N GLN A 174 -13.66 -24.46 -3.66
CA GLN A 174 -14.62 -25.02 -4.60
C GLN A 174 -14.79 -26.52 -4.35
N THR A 175 -16.04 -26.98 -4.40
CA THR A 175 -16.37 -28.39 -4.28
C THR A 175 -17.35 -28.85 -5.34
N MET A 176 -17.12 -30.06 -5.84
CA MET A 176 -17.89 -30.65 -6.93
C MET A 176 -17.87 -32.17 -6.84
N ASN A 177 -19.02 -32.80 -7.04
CA ASN A 177 -19.12 -34.26 -7.20
C ASN A 177 -19.77 -34.70 -8.52
N THR A 178 -20.15 -33.76 -9.38
CA THR A 178 -20.73 -34.03 -10.69
C THR A 178 -20.51 -32.85 -11.63
N LYS A 179 -20.50 -33.12 -12.94
CA LYS A 179 -20.43 -32.10 -14.00
C LYS A 179 -21.82 -31.62 -14.46
N LEU A 180 -22.89 -32.19 -13.91
CA LEU A 180 -24.29 -31.84 -14.26
C LEU A 180 -24.77 -30.53 -13.61
N VAL A 181 -24.03 -30.03 -12.61
CA VAL A 181 -24.34 -28.81 -11.86
C VAL A 181 -23.07 -28.00 -11.70
N GLU A 182 -23.21 -26.69 -11.61
CA GLU A 182 -22.11 -25.81 -11.24
C GLU A 182 -21.55 -26.18 -9.85
N PRO A 183 -20.23 -26.07 -9.67
CA PRO A 183 -19.60 -26.37 -8.40
C PRO A 183 -20.04 -25.37 -7.33
N LYS A 184 -20.07 -25.83 -6.07
CA LYS A 184 -20.34 -24.94 -4.93
C LYS A 184 -19.06 -24.25 -4.50
N GLU A 185 -19.16 -22.95 -4.24
CA GLU A 185 -17.99 -22.12 -3.95
C GLU A 185 -18.22 -21.18 -2.76
N THR A 186 -17.17 -20.99 -1.96
CA THR A 186 -17.10 -19.95 -0.92
C THR A 186 -15.79 -19.20 -1.08
N SER A 187 -15.86 -17.88 -1.20
CA SER A 187 -14.72 -17.02 -1.56
C SER A 187 -14.44 -15.92 -0.55
N TYR A 188 -13.15 -15.60 -0.38
CA TYR A 188 -12.69 -14.51 0.46
C TYR A 188 -11.62 -13.67 -0.25
N VAL A 189 -11.67 -12.37 -0.04
CA VAL A 189 -10.72 -11.39 -0.59
C VAL A 189 -9.62 -11.10 0.42
N LEU A 190 -8.36 -11.24 0.03
CA LEU A 190 -7.21 -10.92 0.88
C LEU A 190 -7.13 -9.41 1.13
N ASP A 191 -7.22 -9.03 2.40
CA ASP A 191 -7.11 -7.66 2.88
C ASP A 191 -5.73 -7.44 3.50
N MET A 192 -5.00 -6.40 3.10
CA MET A 192 -3.63 -6.16 3.58
C MET A 192 -3.40 -4.75 4.09
N HIS A 193 -2.61 -4.62 5.15
CA HIS A 193 -1.94 -3.38 5.50
C HIS A 193 -0.58 -3.30 4.78
N LEU A 194 -0.37 -2.21 4.03
CA LEU A 194 0.82 -2.00 3.22
C LEU A 194 1.56 -0.75 3.68
N LYS A 195 2.85 -0.85 3.94
CA LYS A 195 3.69 0.31 4.29
C LYS A 195 3.87 1.25 3.08
N PRO A 196 4.21 2.54 3.30
CA PRO A 196 4.61 3.44 2.21
C PRO A 196 5.76 2.84 1.39
N LEU A 197 5.72 3.02 0.07
CA LEU A 197 6.78 2.60 -0.86
C LEU A 197 7.70 3.73 -1.28
N THR A 198 7.12 4.91 -1.44
CA THR A 198 7.85 6.08 -1.93
C THR A 198 7.43 7.30 -1.15
N ILE A 199 8.38 8.20 -0.97
CA ILE A 199 8.17 9.50 -0.35
C ILE A 199 9.08 10.52 -1.04
N LYS A 200 8.54 11.68 -1.38
CA LYS A 200 9.28 12.75 -2.07
C LYS A 200 8.76 14.13 -1.71
N VAL A 201 9.68 15.08 -1.56
CA VAL A 201 9.34 16.51 -1.54
C VAL A 201 9.09 16.97 -2.98
N ILE A 202 7.93 17.54 -3.24
CA ILE A 202 7.49 17.93 -4.58
C ILE A 202 7.99 19.33 -4.90
N ASN A 203 8.79 19.44 -5.96
CA ASN A 203 9.28 20.71 -6.52
C ASN A 203 9.73 21.72 -5.44
N PRO A 204 10.63 21.34 -4.51
CA PRO A 204 11.09 22.27 -3.50
C PRO A 204 11.80 23.47 -4.16
N PRO A 205 11.65 24.69 -3.62
CA PRO A 205 12.35 25.85 -4.14
C PRO A 205 13.87 25.70 -3.99
N ASN A 206 14.65 26.26 -4.91
CA ASN A 206 16.12 26.19 -4.83
C ASN A 206 16.68 27.06 -3.69
N THR A 207 16.01 28.16 -3.37
CA THR A 207 16.36 29.11 -2.32
C THR A 207 15.13 29.55 -1.55
N LEU A 208 15.33 29.81 -0.26
CA LEU A 208 14.33 30.36 0.65
C LEU A 208 14.83 31.69 1.18
N VAL A 209 13.98 32.72 1.23
CA VAL A 209 14.31 34.00 1.87
C VAL A 209 13.92 33.92 3.34
N ALA A 210 14.81 34.34 4.25
CA ALA A 210 14.53 34.37 5.67
C ALA A 210 13.26 35.18 5.98
N ASP A 211 12.48 34.70 6.95
CA ASP A 211 11.21 35.25 7.45
C ASP A 211 10.06 35.33 6.43
N LYS A 212 10.29 34.96 5.18
CA LYS A 212 9.24 34.82 4.16
C LYS A 212 8.52 33.48 4.31
N ARG A 213 7.20 33.49 4.16
CA ARG A 213 6.38 32.28 4.30
C ARG A 213 6.36 31.45 3.01
N TYR A 214 6.48 30.12 3.17
CA TYR A 214 6.48 29.15 2.09
C TYR A 214 5.52 28.00 2.37
N GLU A 215 5.08 27.34 1.30
CA GLU A 215 4.33 26.09 1.35
C GLU A 215 5.14 25.01 0.64
N ILE A 216 5.52 23.97 1.37
CA ILE A 216 6.31 22.85 0.86
C ILE A 216 5.45 21.61 0.88
N MET A 217 5.37 20.94 -0.27
CA MET A 217 4.55 19.74 -0.43
C MET A 217 5.41 18.49 -0.38
N CYS A 218 4.91 17.46 0.30
CA CYS A 218 5.47 16.12 0.29
C CYS A 218 4.39 15.14 -0.13
N GLN A 219 4.78 14.14 -0.91
CA GLN A 219 3.90 13.09 -1.42
C GLN A 219 4.44 11.72 -0.99
N SER A 220 3.55 10.89 -0.47
CA SER A 220 3.77 9.49 -0.17
C SER A 220 2.84 8.62 -1.01
N ALA A 221 3.33 7.50 -1.51
CA ALA A 221 2.52 6.53 -2.26
C ALA A 221 2.79 5.08 -1.84
N GLY A 222 1.76 4.23 -2.02
CA GLY A 222 1.84 2.77 -1.80
C GLY A 222 1.40 2.29 -0.41
N SER A 223 0.96 3.20 0.46
CA SER A 223 0.47 2.84 1.80
C SER A 223 -1.01 2.44 1.76
N ARG A 224 -1.38 1.39 2.51
CA ARG A 224 -2.77 0.97 2.73
C ARG A 224 -3.00 0.60 4.21
N PRO A 225 -3.85 1.30 4.97
CA PRO A 225 -4.54 2.54 4.59
C PRO A 225 -3.56 3.69 4.31
N ASN A 226 -4.10 4.82 3.87
CA ASN A 226 -3.35 6.05 3.58
C ASN A 226 -2.33 6.38 4.68
N ALA A 227 -1.15 6.80 4.26
CA ALA A 227 -0.07 7.11 5.19
C ALA A 227 -0.37 8.38 5.98
N ILE A 228 0.08 8.43 7.23
CA ILE A 228 0.18 9.67 8.00
C ILE A 228 1.53 10.31 7.66
N ILE A 229 1.50 11.55 7.18
CA ILE A 229 2.71 12.30 6.87
C ILE A 229 3.02 13.28 8.00
N THR A 230 4.25 13.26 8.49
CA THR A 230 4.75 14.15 9.53
C THR A 230 6.00 14.88 9.07
N TRP A 231 6.12 16.15 9.42
CA TRP A 231 7.24 17.00 9.03
C TRP A 231 8.15 17.27 10.23
N TYR A 232 9.45 17.23 10.01
CA TYR A 232 10.47 17.53 11.00
C TYR A 232 11.46 18.55 10.47
N LYS A 233 11.85 19.50 11.31
CA LYS A 233 12.98 20.41 11.07
C LYS A 233 14.06 20.05 12.07
N GLY A 234 15.08 19.30 11.64
CA GLY A 234 15.98 18.60 12.55
C GLY A 234 15.20 17.63 13.44
N LYS A 235 15.30 17.76 14.77
CA LYS A 235 14.56 16.91 15.73
C LYS A 235 13.16 17.43 16.09
N ARG A 236 12.79 18.63 15.62
CA ARG A 236 11.54 19.28 16.01
C ARG A 236 10.44 18.94 15.01
N GLN A 237 9.38 18.30 15.49
CA GLN A 237 8.17 18.12 14.69
C GLN A 237 7.52 19.47 14.38
N MET A 238 7.19 19.68 13.12
CA MET A 238 6.54 20.88 12.62
C MET A 238 5.02 20.76 12.78
N ARG A 239 4.36 21.91 12.93
CA ARG A 239 2.90 22.04 13.04
C ARG A 239 2.38 22.85 11.85
N ARG A 240 1.06 22.91 11.65
CA ARG A 240 0.40 23.57 10.51
C ARG A 240 0.65 22.85 9.18
N THR A 241 0.29 21.57 9.17
CA THR A 241 0.23 20.73 7.98
C THR A 241 -1.21 20.66 7.49
N LYS A 242 -1.39 20.60 6.18
CA LYS A 242 -2.67 20.28 5.55
C LYS A 242 -2.48 19.00 4.76
N ASP A 243 -3.18 17.95 5.16
CA ASP A 243 -3.08 16.63 4.54
C ASP A 243 -4.26 16.42 3.59
N GLU A 244 -3.97 15.93 2.41
CA GLU A 244 -4.94 15.64 1.35
C GLU A 244 -4.69 14.24 0.80
N VAL A 245 -5.75 13.47 0.66
CA VAL A 245 -5.73 12.15 0.00
C VAL A 245 -6.20 12.37 -1.43
N LEU A 246 -5.30 12.21 -2.40
CA LEU A 246 -5.61 12.38 -3.82
C LEU A 246 -6.29 11.14 -4.43
N ASP A 247 -5.87 9.96 -3.98
CA ASP A 247 -6.40 8.65 -4.41
C ASP A 247 -6.20 7.62 -3.28
N HIS A 248 -6.77 6.42 -3.39
CA HIS A 248 -6.67 5.34 -2.39
C HIS A 248 -5.25 4.89 -2.05
N ASN A 249 -4.25 5.28 -2.85
CA ASN A 249 -2.85 4.90 -2.69
C ASN A 249 -1.87 6.08 -2.52
N THR A 250 -2.32 7.34 -2.60
CA THR A 250 -1.43 8.51 -2.57
C THR A 250 -1.91 9.55 -1.56
N THR A 251 -1.01 9.93 -0.66
CA THR A 251 -1.25 10.96 0.35
C THR A 251 -0.27 12.10 0.15
N THR A 252 -0.75 13.34 0.23
CA THR A 252 0.08 14.54 0.20
C THR A 252 -0.09 15.34 1.48
N SER A 253 1.00 15.97 1.92
CA SER A 253 0.99 16.89 3.04
C SER A 253 1.68 18.18 2.63
N THR A 254 1.03 19.31 2.91
CA THR A 254 1.58 20.64 2.66
C THR A 254 1.93 21.31 3.98
N LEU A 255 3.21 21.65 4.17
CA LEU A 255 3.71 22.36 5.33
C LEU A 255 3.82 23.86 5.03
N SER A 256 3.16 24.69 5.86
CA SER A 256 3.28 26.15 5.79
C SER A 256 4.17 26.71 6.90
N PHE A 257 5.36 27.21 6.56
CA PHE A 257 6.32 27.76 7.52
C PHE A 257 7.13 28.95 6.96
N ALA A 258 7.77 29.71 7.85
CA ALA A 258 8.75 30.73 7.50
C ALA A 258 10.13 30.30 8.05
N PRO A 259 11.16 30.16 7.20
CA PRO A 259 12.50 29.78 7.63
C PRO A 259 13.20 30.99 8.26
N THR A 260 14.06 30.73 9.24
CA THR A 260 14.91 31.73 9.88
C THR A 260 16.34 31.64 9.36
N THR A 261 17.18 32.64 9.63
CA THR A 261 18.60 32.60 9.27
C THR A 261 19.33 31.39 9.86
N GLU A 262 18.93 30.92 11.04
CA GLU A 262 19.46 29.71 11.67
C GLU A 262 19.07 28.41 10.96
N ASP A 263 18.09 28.44 10.06
CA ASP A 263 17.64 27.26 9.32
C ASP A 263 18.48 26.98 8.08
N ASP A 264 19.38 27.90 7.70
CA ASP A 264 20.28 27.70 6.58
C ASP A 264 21.15 26.45 6.76
N GLY A 265 21.22 25.61 5.74
CA GLY A 265 21.95 24.35 5.76
C GLY A 265 21.30 23.23 6.60
N LYS A 266 20.21 23.48 7.32
CA LYS A 266 19.45 22.44 8.04
C LYS A 266 18.55 21.65 7.08
N THR A 267 18.18 20.45 7.52
CA THR A 267 17.30 19.55 6.77
C THR A 267 15.85 19.68 7.25
N LEU A 268 14.94 19.77 6.29
CA LEU A 268 13.51 19.54 6.46
C LEU A 268 13.20 18.11 6.02
N THR A 269 12.75 17.28 6.95
CA THR A 269 12.44 15.87 6.75
C THR A 269 10.93 15.69 6.66
N CYS A 270 10.48 15.00 5.63
CA CYS A 270 9.11 14.49 5.54
C CYS A 270 9.14 12.99 5.84
N ARG A 271 8.28 12.53 6.75
CA ARG A 271 8.15 11.14 7.17
C ARG A 271 6.75 10.64 6.85
N ALA A 272 6.63 9.46 6.25
CA ALA A 272 5.35 8.78 6.01
C ALA A 272 5.31 7.44 6.77
N GLU A 273 4.19 7.20 7.45
CA GLU A 273 3.97 5.99 8.26
C GLU A 273 2.57 5.43 7.99
N ASN A 274 2.44 4.10 7.96
CA ASN A 274 1.12 3.48 7.93
C ASN A 274 0.56 3.41 9.36
N PRO A 275 -0.66 3.90 9.63
CA PRO A 275 -1.21 3.96 10.99
C PRO A 275 -1.42 2.58 11.65
N ASN A 276 -1.44 1.51 10.87
CA ASN A 276 -1.72 0.15 11.34
C ASN A 276 -0.50 -0.79 11.21
N VAL A 277 0.66 -0.30 10.75
CA VAL A 277 1.90 -1.09 10.65
C VAL A 277 2.97 -0.38 11.49
N ASN A 278 3.19 -0.90 12.69
CA ASN A 278 4.03 -0.23 13.68
C ASN A 278 5.52 -0.25 13.30
N GLY A 279 6.19 0.89 13.45
CA GLY A 279 7.65 0.99 13.42
C GLY A 279 8.30 0.94 12.02
N LEU A 280 7.49 0.92 10.95
CA LEU A 280 7.96 1.00 9.58
C LEU A 280 7.53 2.33 8.96
N PHE A 281 8.49 3.24 8.82
CA PHE A 281 8.30 4.53 8.17
C PHE A 281 9.32 4.73 7.04
N LEU A 282 8.97 5.60 6.10
CA LEU A 282 9.91 6.12 5.10
C LEU A 282 10.10 7.61 5.30
N GLU A 283 11.31 8.09 5.04
CA GLU A 283 11.68 9.50 5.13
C GLU A 283 12.34 10.00 3.85
N THR A 284 12.15 11.28 3.59
CA THR A 284 12.92 12.03 2.60
C THR A 284 13.36 13.35 3.21
N ASP A 285 14.58 13.73 2.87
CA ASP A 285 15.27 14.88 3.42
C ASP A 285 15.47 15.94 2.33
N TRP A 286 15.13 17.18 2.66
CA TRP A 286 15.44 18.33 1.83
C TRP A 286 16.29 19.34 2.60
N LYS A 287 17.52 19.56 2.13
CA LYS A 287 18.43 20.54 2.72
C LYS A 287 18.02 21.95 2.29
N MET A 288 17.70 22.80 3.27
CA MET A 288 17.29 24.17 3.03
C MET A 288 18.51 25.05 2.72
N ASN A 289 18.35 25.90 1.71
CA ASN A 289 19.26 26.99 1.40
C ASN A 289 18.54 28.31 1.69
N VAL A 290 18.82 28.90 2.86
CA VAL A 290 18.13 30.09 3.34
C VAL A 290 19.02 31.31 3.14
N VAL A 291 18.59 32.21 2.26
CA VAL A 291 19.27 33.48 1.97
C VAL A 291 18.76 34.59 2.89
N TYR A 292 19.69 35.43 3.32
CA TYR A 292 19.45 36.55 4.24
C TYR A 292 20.55 37.63 4.09
N PRO A 293 20.24 38.91 4.40
CA PRO A 293 21.23 39.97 4.41
C PRO A 293 22.32 39.70 5.46
N PRO A 294 23.53 40.28 5.34
CA PRO A 294 24.61 39.98 6.26
C PRO A 294 24.22 40.28 7.72
N MET A 295 24.65 39.46 8.66
CA MET A 295 24.58 39.73 10.09
C MET A 295 25.98 40.11 10.54
N VAL A 296 26.13 41.36 10.96
CA VAL A 296 27.44 41.98 11.17
C VAL A 296 27.60 42.32 12.64
N THR A 297 28.71 41.87 13.23
CA THR A 297 29.08 42.21 14.60
C THR A 297 30.53 42.70 14.65
N ILE A 298 30.77 43.73 15.43
CA ILE A 298 32.10 44.32 15.61
C ILE A 298 32.60 43.98 17.02
N GLN A 299 33.88 43.64 17.12
CA GLN A 299 34.55 43.44 18.40
C GLN A 299 35.92 44.11 18.38
N LEU A 300 36.31 44.68 19.53
CA LEU A 300 37.70 45.07 19.73
C LEU A 300 38.56 43.81 19.80
N GLY A 301 39.77 43.87 19.25
CA GLY A 301 40.70 42.74 19.24
C GLY A 301 40.80 42.06 20.62
N PRO A 302 40.68 40.72 20.71
CA PRO A 302 40.55 40.01 21.98
C PRO A 302 41.77 40.14 22.90
N THR A 303 42.91 40.58 22.37
CA THR A 303 44.16 40.84 23.11
C THR A 303 44.22 42.23 23.74
N LEU A 304 43.27 43.12 23.42
CA LEU A 304 43.26 44.51 23.87
C LEU A 304 42.34 44.67 25.08
N VAL A 305 42.85 45.35 26.12
CA VAL A 305 42.04 45.74 27.28
C VAL A 305 41.44 47.12 27.00
N VAL A 306 40.13 47.18 26.80
CA VAL A 306 39.36 48.40 26.42
C VAL A 306 39.74 49.62 27.28
N ASP A 307 39.99 49.41 28.58
CA ASP A 307 40.30 50.48 29.52
C ASP A 307 41.79 50.83 29.62
N ASP A 308 42.73 50.13 28.96
CA ASP A 308 44.17 50.41 29.08
C ASP A 308 44.82 50.97 27.80
N ILE A 309 44.02 51.22 26.76
CA ILE A 309 44.53 51.77 25.49
C ILE A 309 45.02 53.22 25.68
N LYS A 310 46.29 53.47 25.34
CA LYS A 310 46.97 54.77 25.46
C LYS A 310 47.38 55.33 24.09
N GLU A 311 47.62 56.63 24.05
CA GLU A 311 48.18 57.29 22.86
C GLU A 311 49.50 56.62 22.44
N GLY A 312 49.58 56.23 21.16
CA GLY A 312 50.72 55.54 20.57
C GLY A 312 50.60 54.01 20.53
N ASP A 313 49.56 53.42 21.13
CA ASP A 313 49.28 51.99 21.02
C ASP A 313 48.70 51.64 19.63
N ASP A 314 48.84 50.38 19.24
CA ASP A 314 48.20 49.84 18.04
C ASP A 314 46.91 49.12 18.46
N VAL A 315 45.80 49.47 17.81
CA VAL A 315 44.46 48.94 18.10
C VAL A 315 43.92 48.27 16.86
N TYR A 316 43.14 47.20 17.02
CA TYR A 316 42.43 46.61 15.91
C TYR A 316 41.01 46.19 16.31
N PHE A 317 40.12 46.24 15.32
CA PHE A 317 38.75 45.73 15.39
C PHE A 317 38.61 44.54 14.46
N GLU A 318 37.78 43.59 14.84
CA GLU A 318 37.37 42.47 14.01
C GLU A 318 35.87 42.58 13.73
N CYS A 319 35.52 42.56 12.45
CA CYS A 319 34.16 42.56 11.97
C CYS A 319 33.77 41.15 11.55
N HIS A 320 32.91 40.51 12.34
CA HIS A 320 32.42 39.17 12.06
C HIS A 320 31.14 39.25 11.22
N VAL A 321 31.18 38.68 10.02
CA VAL A 321 30.06 38.70 9.07
C VAL A 321 29.54 37.29 8.82
N ARG A 322 28.27 37.03 9.12
CA ARG A 322 27.53 35.84 8.67
C ARG A 322 26.55 36.22 7.57
N ALA A 323 26.61 35.58 6.41
CA ALA A 323 25.75 35.90 5.29
C ALA A 323 25.49 34.66 4.42
N ASN A 324 24.32 34.60 3.79
CA ASN A 324 24.05 33.72 2.67
C ASN A 324 23.18 34.47 1.65
N PRO A 325 23.62 34.69 0.40
CA PRO A 325 24.93 34.35 -0.16
C PRO A 325 26.08 35.14 0.49
N ASP A 326 27.31 34.74 0.20
CA ASP A 326 28.51 35.44 0.68
C ASP A 326 28.47 36.94 0.37
N TRP A 327 28.95 37.74 1.33
CA TRP A 327 29.02 39.18 1.23
C TRP A 327 30.10 39.61 0.22
N LYS A 328 29.90 40.78 -0.42
CA LYS A 328 30.73 41.25 -1.54
C LYS A 328 31.57 42.48 -1.20
N LYS A 329 31.16 43.27 -0.20
CA LYS A 329 31.85 44.50 0.19
C LYS A 329 31.71 44.70 1.70
N LEU A 330 32.81 45.10 2.34
CA LEU A 330 32.91 45.45 3.76
C LEU A 330 33.40 46.89 3.87
N GLN A 331 32.70 47.70 4.67
CA GLN A 331 33.04 49.11 4.91
C GLN A 331 33.15 49.37 6.41
N TRP A 332 33.97 50.34 6.80
CA TRP A 332 34.16 50.75 8.18
C TRP A 332 33.74 52.20 8.38
N PHE A 333 33.19 52.51 9.54
CA PHE A 333 32.70 53.83 9.91
C PHE A 333 33.35 54.25 11.22
N HIS A 334 33.65 55.55 11.33
CA HIS A 334 34.09 56.19 12.57
C HIS A 334 33.21 57.42 12.79
N ASN A 335 32.47 57.43 13.90
CA ASN A 335 31.45 58.44 14.22
C ASN A 335 30.48 58.68 13.04
N ASP A 336 29.95 57.58 12.49
CA ASP A 336 29.00 57.54 11.36
C ASP A 336 29.56 58.05 10.02
N ILE A 337 30.85 58.35 9.95
CA ILE A 337 31.53 58.76 8.72
C ILE A 337 32.27 57.55 8.14
N LEU A 338 32.06 57.28 6.85
CA LEU A 338 32.77 56.23 6.12
C LEU A 338 34.28 56.48 6.19
N LEU A 339 35.02 55.53 6.77
CA LEU A 339 36.47 55.54 6.78
C LEU A 339 36.99 55.21 5.38
N GLN A 340 37.83 56.09 4.85
CA GLN A 340 38.63 55.77 3.68
C GLN A 340 39.96 55.17 4.12
N TYR A 341 40.31 54.02 3.54
CA TYR A 341 41.62 53.40 3.74
C TYR A 341 42.72 54.37 3.33
N ASN A 342 43.65 54.64 4.24
CA ASN A 342 44.77 55.53 3.99
C ASN A 342 45.98 55.07 4.81
N GLY A 343 46.93 54.42 4.15
CA GLY A 343 48.18 53.95 4.79
C GLY A 343 49.01 55.08 5.39
N SER A 344 48.96 56.29 4.82
CA SER A 344 49.61 57.48 5.36
C SER A 344 48.93 57.98 6.66
N ALA A 345 47.64 57.68 6.82
CA ALA A 345 46.88 57.94 8.05
C ALA A 345 46.94 56.77 9.06
N ARG A 346 47.73 55.71 8.77
CA ARG A 346 47.90 54.51 9.63
C ARG A 346 46.61 53.74 9.91
N ILE A 347 45.64 53.84 9.01
CA ILE A 347 44.38 53.10 9.04
C ILE A 347 44.48 51.99 7.99
N ILE A 348 44.54 50.74 8.44
CA ILE A 348 44.77 49.58 7.59
C ILE A 348 43.56 48.64 7.66
N GLN A 349 42.97 48.32 6.51
CA GLN A 349 41.95 47.29 6.41
C GLN A 349 42.59 46.01 5.85
N SER A 350 42.47 44.91 6.58
CA SER A 350 42.97 43.60 6.17
C SER A 350 41.87 42.56 6.35
N GLY A 351 41.23 42.16 5.25
CA GLY A 351 40.07 41.26 5.29
C GLY A 351 38.93 41.85 6.14
N GLN A 352 38.64 41.17 7.25
CA GLN A 352 37.60 41.53 8.22
C GLN A 352 38.12 42.39 9.39
N SER A 353 39.39 42.82 9.36
CA SER A 353 40.00 43.59 10.44
C SER A 353 40.30 45.04 10.04
N LEU A 354 40.04 45.97 10.96
CA LEU A 354 40.47 47.36 10.89
C LEU A 354 41.57 47.60 11.91
N VAL A 355 42.76 47.94 11.46
CA VAL A 355 43.93 48.23 12.30
C VAL A 355 44.21 49.73 12.30
N LEU A 356 44.34 50.30 13.49
CA LEU A 356 44.69 51.69 13.77
C LEU A 356 46.06 51.69 14.46
N GLN A 357 47.11 52.15 13.78
CA GLN A 357 48.44 52.17 14.38
C GLN A 357 48.72 53.52 15.06
N LYS A 358 49.38 53.47 16.22
CA LYS A 358 49.75 54.62 17.03
C LYS A 358 48.58 55.58 17.26
N VAL A 359 47.51 55.04 17.86
CA VAL A 359 46.25 55.76 18.09
C VAL A 359 46.47 57.08 18.83
N THR A 360 45.68 58.08 18.52
CA THR A 360 45.70 59.38 19.20
C THR A 360 44.35 59.67 19.83
N LYS A 361 44.22 60.81 20.53
CA LYS A 361 42.92 61.28 21.01
C LYS A 361 41.85 61.40 19.93
N GLN A 362 42.23 61.75 18.70
CA GLN A 362 41.31 61.86 17.57
C GLN A 362 40.82 60.50 17.09
N SER A 363 41.52 59.41 17.40
CA SER A 363 41.08 58.04 17.13
C SER A 363 39.97 57.59 18.09
N ALA A 364 39.75 58.26 19.21
CA ALA A 364 38.64 57.92 20.10
C ALA A 364 37.29 58.17 19.40
N GLY A 365 36.28 57.38 19.74
CA GLY A 365 34.94 57.49 19.15
C GLY A 365 34.30 56.14 18.87
N TYR A 366 33.22 56.16 18.10
CA TYR A 366 32.42 54.99 17.80
C TYR A 366 32.80 54.41 16.45
N TYR A 367 33.08 53.11 16.43
CA TYR A 367 33.39 52.36 15.23
C TYR A 367 32.26 51.40 14.89
N ALA A 368 31.95 51.27 13.61
CA ALA A 368 31.01 50.27 13.12
C ALA A 368 31.51 49.72 11.78
N CYS A 369 31.05 48.54 11.39
CA CYS A 369 31.29 47.99 10.07
C CYS A 369 29.98 47.66 9.37
N SER A 370 29.93 47.82 8.04
CA SER A 370 28.82 47.37 7.20
C SER A 370 29.26 46.31 6.22
N ALA A 371 28.36 45.39 5.90
CA ALA A 371 28.54 44.41 4.84
C ALA A 371 27.29 44.33 3.96
N ILE A 372 27.50 44.08 2.66
CA ILE A 372 26.42 43.95 1.66
C ILE A 372 26.53 42.63 0.88
N ASN A 373 25.40 41.97 0.69
CA ASN A 373 25.24 40.84 -0.23
C ASN A 373 24.05 41.09 -1.19
N ALA A 374 23.59 40.05 -1.89
CA ALA A 374 22.46 40.17 -2.81
C ALA A 374 21.11 40.47 -2.11
N GLU A 375 20.99 40.15 -0.83
CA GLU A 375 19.76 40.34 -0.04
C GLU A 375 19.71 41.71 0.66
N GLY A 376 20.84 42.41 0.79
CA GLY A 376 20.89 43.77 1.33
C GLY A 376 22.20 44.13 2.02
N GLU A 377 22.25 45.35 2.56
CA GLU A 377 23.33 45.87 3.40
C GLU A 377 22.87 46.00 4.84
N THR A 378 23.75 45.66 5.78
CA THR A 378 23.53 45.84 7.22
C THR A 378 24.76 46.45 7.86
N VAL A 379 24.54 47.14 8.98
CA VAL A 379 25.58 47.81 9.77
C VAL A 379 25.58 47.18 11.16
N SER A 380 26.77 46.95 11.72
CA SER A 380 26.92 46.49 13.09
C SER A 380 26.47 47.54 14.11
N ASP A 381 26.26 47.11 15.35
CA ASP A 381 26.24 48.02 16.49
C ASP A 381 27.55 48.83 16.58
N GLN A 382 27.51 49.96 17.30
CA GLN A 382 28.67 50.82 17.48
C GLN A 382 29.57 50.35 18.64
N GLN A 383 30.86 50.15 18.37
CA GLN A 383 31.89 49.87 19.36
C GLN A 383 32.67 51.14 19.71
N HIS A 384 32.64 51.53 20.98
CA HIS A 384 33.36 52.70 21.45
C HIS A 384 34.85 52.41 21.71
N LEU A 385 35.73 53.22 21.13
CA LEU A 385 37.17 53.25 21.40
C LEU A 385 37.49 54.39 22.37
N ARG A 386 38.10 54.04 23.50
CA ARG A 386 38.63 55.02 24.46
C ARG A 386 40.15 55.05 24.36
N VAL A 387 40.72 56.25 24.28
CA VAL A 387 42.18 56.45 24.24
C VAL A 387 42.61 57.33 25.41
N LYS A 388 43.44 56.80 26.29
CA LYS A 388 44.03 57.53 27.43
C LYS A 388 45.25 58.33 26.96
N ARG A 389 45.49 59.48 27.60
CA ARG A 389 46.73 60.26 27.37
C ARG A 389 47.93 59.42 27.79
N LYS A 390 49.02 59.53 27.04
CA LYS A 390 50.34 59.10 27.51
C LYS A 390 50.79 60.11 28.56
N CYS A 391 50.89 59.68 29.82
CA CYS A 391 51.39 60.50 30.93
C CYS A 391 52.91 60.64 30.85
#